data_AF-A0A707HLZ7-F1
#
_entry.id   AF-A0A707HLZ7-F1
#
_cell.length_a   1.000
_cell.length_b   1.000
_cell.length_c   1.000
_cell.angle_alpha   90.00
_cell.angle_beta   90.00
_cell.angle_gamma   90.00
#
_symmetry.space_group_name_H-M   'P 1'
#
loop_
_entity.id
_entity.type
_entity.pdbx_description
1 polymer ?
#
loop_
_entity_poly.entity_id
_entity_poly.type
_entity_poly.pdbx_seq_one_letter_code
_entity_poly.pdbx_strand_id
1 'polypeptide(L)' 'IDPGKTGKASIDTLCGYVWPSEASGSTMRKRRQRVREALPELVALGWTVTEFAAGKYDITRPKAAG' A
#
# COMPACT_ATOMS: atom_id res chain seq x y z
N ILE A 1 6.43 -14.73 -7.99
CA ILE A 1 5.41 -13.77 -7.48
C ILE A 1 4.06 -14.32 -7.89
N ASP A 2 3.24 -14.76 -6.94
CA ASP A 2 1.91 -15.34 -7.22
C ASP A 2 0.93 -14.25 -7.71
N PRO A 3 0.43 -14.28 -8.95
CA PRO A 3 -0.57 -13.35 -9.44
C PRO A 3 -1.91 -13.56 -8.74
N GLY A 4 -2.68 -12.48 -8.53
CA GLY A 4 -4.00 -12.56 -7.88
C GLY A 4 -3.99 -12.89 -6.38
N LYS A 5 -2.81 -13.06 -5.76
CA LYS A 5 -2.71 -13.22 -4.30
C LYS A 5 -3.09 -11.91 -3.60
N THR A 6 -3.94 -12.01 -2.59
CA THR A 6 -4.35 -10.91 -1.71
C THR A 6 -3.60 -10.96 -0.39
N GLY A 7 -3.25 -9.80 0.15
CA GLY A 7 -2.69 -9.66 1.49
C GLY A 7 -3.20 -8.41 2.21
N LYS A 8 -3.23 -8.48 3.54
CA LYS A 8 -3.60 -7.36 4.41
C LYS A 8 -2.37 -6.53 4.75
N ALA A 9 -2.47 -5.21 4.66
CA ALA A 9 -1.43 -4.29 5.09
C ALA A 9 -2.01 -3.03 5.72
N SER A 10 -1.35 -2.49 6.75
CA SER A 10 -1.66 -1.15 7.27
C SER A 10 -0.84 -0.09 6.53
N ILE A 11 -1.25 1.17 6.64
CA ILE A 11 -0.49 2.29 6.09
C ILE A 11 0.93 2.35 6.67
N ASP A 12 1.11 2.01 7.96
CA ASP A 12 2.42 2.00 8.60
C ASP A 12 3.28 0.83 8.08
N THR A 13 2.67 -0.34 7.82
CA THR A 13 3.36 -1.47 7.17
C THR A 13 3.84 -1.09 5.78
N LEU A 14 2.99 -0.44 4.96
CA LEU A 14 3.36 0.01 3.63
C LEU A 14 4.46 1.09 3.68
N CYS A 15 4.37 2.04 4.62
CA CYS A 15 5.43 3.00 4.85
C CYS A 15 6.75 2.32 5.21
N GLY A 16 6.73 1.28 6.05
CA GLY A 16 7.93 0.53 6.44
C GLY A 16 8.59 -0.21 5.27
N TYR A 17 7.80 -0.69 4.30
CA TYR A 17 8.36 -1.30 3.08
C TYR A 17 9.11 -0.30 2.20
N VAL A 18 8.63 0.93 2.11
CA VAL A 18 9.25 1.98 1.27
C VAL A 18 10.39 2.68 2.01
N TRP A 19 10.22 2.92 3.32
CA TRP A 19 11.19 3.57 4.18
C TRP A 19 11.47 2.73 5.43
N PRO A 20 12.46 1.82 5.37
CA PRO A 20 12.75 0.90 6.46
C PRO A 20 13.38 1.56 7.69
N SER A 21 13.92 2.78 7.55
CA SER A 21 14.52 3.53 8.66
C SER A 21 13.50 4.38 9.41
N GLU A 22 13.64 4.41 10.73
CA GLU A 22 12.88 5.31 11.59
C GLU A 22 13.12 6.78 11.22
N ALA A 23 12.08 7.58 11.40
CA ALA A 23 12.14 9.02 11.16
C ALA A 23 11.30 9.76 12.19
N SER A 24 11.48 11.08 12.26
CA SER A 24 10.68 11.94 13.13
C SER A 24 9.18 11.80 12.84
N GLY A 25 8.34 12.10 13.85
CA GLY A 25 6.89 12.01 13.72
C GLY A 25 6.30 12.85 12.58
N SER A 26 6.88 14.02 12.28
CA SER A 26 6.49 14.86 11.15
C SER A 26 6.82 14.22 9.80
N THR A 27 7.99 13.59 9.69
CA THR A 27 8.39 12.84 8.49
C THR A 27 7.51 11.62 8.29
N MET A 28 7.19 10.87 9.35
CA MET A 28 6.28 9.72 9.28
C MET A 28 4.87 10.11 8.83
N ARG A 29 4.37 11.30 9.23
CA ARG A 29 3.09 11.83 8.73
C ARG A 29 3.11 12.06 7.22
N LYS A 30 4.17 12.69 6.70
CA LYS A 30 4.34 12.91 5.25
C LYS A 30 4.48 11.59 4.47
N ARG A 31 5.23 10.61 5.02
CA ARG A 31 5.36 9.28 4.43
C ARG A 31 4.00 8.57 4.30
N ARG A 32 3.19 8.59 5.37
CA ARG A 32 1.82 8.04 5.33
C ARG A 32 0.94 8.74 4.31
N GLN A 33 1.02 10.07 4.21
CA GLN A 33 0.31 10.82 3.18
C GLN A 33 0.72 10.35 1.77
N ARG A 34 2.03 10.25 1.50
CA ARG A 34 2.53 9.83 0.19
C ARG A 34 2.09 8.42 -0.18
N VAL A 35 2.05 7.49 0.77
CA VAL A 35 1.53 6.13 0.50
C VAL A 35 0.05 6.19 0.12
N ARG A 36 -0.78 6.97 0.82
CA ARG A 36 -2.21 7.11 0.47
C ARG A 36 -2.40 7.66 -0.94
N GLU A 37 -1.60 8.63 -1.34
CA GLU A 37 -1.63 9.21 -2.69
C GLU A 37 -1.21 8.21 -3.77
N ALA A 38 -0.34 7.25 -3.45
CA ALA A 38 0.11 6.21 -4.38
C ALA A 38 -0.87 5.03 -4.52
N LEU A 39 -1.80 4.83 -3.57
CA LEU A 39 -2.77 3.72 -3.64
C LEU A 39 -3.66 3.79 -4.89
N PRO A 40 -4.21 4.95 -5.29
CA PRO A 40 -4.91 5.09 -6.57
C PRO A 40 -4.04 4.80 -7.80
N GLU A 41 -2.75 5.15 -7.76
CA GLU A 41 -1.81 4.85 -8.84
C GLU A 41 -1.63 3.32 -9.01
N LEU A 42 -1.57 2.56 -7.91
CA LEU A 42 -1.55 1.09 -7.97
C LEU A 42 -2.81 0.52 -8.62
N VAL A 43 -3.98 1.10 -8.34
CA VAL A 43 -5.24 0.68 -8.96
C VAL A 43 -5.22 0.93 -10.46
N ALA A 44 -4.68 2.07 -10.92
CA ALA A 44 -4.50 2.36 -12.34
C ALA A 44 -3.58 1.35 -13.05
N LEU A 45 -2.64 0.74 -12.32
CA LEU A 45 -1.76 -0.32 -12.80
C LEU A 45 -2.40 -1.73 -12.73
N GLY A 46 -3.69 -1.83 -12.39
CA GLY A 46 -4.43 -3.09 -12.34
C GLY A 46 -4.33 -3.84 -11.02
N TRP A 47 -3.78 -3.23 -9.97
CA TRP A 47 -3.87 -3.80 -8.62
C TRP A 47 -5.27 -3.55 -8.06
N THR A 48 -5.73 -4.41 -7.16
CA THR A 48 -6.94 -4.12 -6.36
C THR A 48 -6.52 -3.65 -4.99
N VAL A 49 -7.03 -2.51 -4.55
CA VAL A 49 -6.83 -1.98 -3.20
C VAL A 49 -8.19 -1.69 -2.59
N THR A 50 -8.50 -2.32 -1.45
CA THR A 50 -9.76 -2.12 -0.73
C THR A 50 -9.48 -1.77 0.71
N GLU A 51 -9.94 -0.61 1.16
CA GLU A 51 -9.84 -0.20 2.56
C GLU A 51 -10.97 -0.85 3.37
N PHE A 52 -10.61 -1.75 4.30
CA PHE A 52 -11.60 -2.44 5.15
C PHE A 52 -11.74 -1.80 6.55
N ALA A 53 -10.75 -0.99 6.94
CA ALA A 53 -10.76 -0.15 8.12
C ALA A 53 -9.80 1.02 7.89
N ALA A 54 -9.98 2.12 8.62
CA ALA A 54 -9.15 3.32 8.43
C ALA A 54 -7.64 2.99 8.48
N GLY A 55 -6.96 3.23 7.36
CA GLY A 55 -5.53 2.96 7.17
C GLY A 55 -5.17 1.48 7.08
N LYS A 56 -6.12 0.57 6.83
CA LYS A 56 -5.90 -0.87 6.64
C LYS A 56 -6.54 -1.35 5.35
N TYR A 57 -5.75 -2.04 4.54
CA TYR A 57 -6.08 -2.37 3.15
C TYR A 57 -5.93 -3.87 2.89
N ASP A 58 -6.87 -4.41 2.13
CA ASP A 58 -6.68 -5.63 1.36
C ASP A 58 -6.11 -5.25 -0.01
N ILE A 59 -4.93 -5.77 -0.33
CA ILE A 59 -4.23 -5.48 -1.59
C ILE A 59 -4.06 -6.77 -2.37
N THR A 60 -4.63 -6.81 -3.56
CA THR A 60 -4.55 -7.94 -4.50
C THR A 60 -3.65 -7.57 -5.66
N ARG A 61 -2.71 -8.47 -5.97
CA ARG A 61 -1.85 -8.33 -7.15
C ARG A 61 -2.68 -8.39 -8.43
N PRO A 62 -2.28 -7.69 -9.50
CA PRO A 62 -2.88 -7.87 -10.81
C PRO A 62 -2.83 -9.35 -11.20
N LYS A 63 -3.88 -9.84 -11.86
CA LYS A 63 -3.77 -11.10 -12.59
C LYS A 63 -2.74 -10.87 -13.70
N ALA A 64 -1.85 -11.84 -13.92
CA ALA A 64 -1.00 -11.79 -15.11
C ALA A 64 -1.93 -11.71 -16.32
N ALA A 65 -1.68 -10.75 -17.22
CA ALA A 65 -2.32 -10.75 -18.53
C ALA A 65 -1.97 -12.11 -19.17
N GLY A 66 -2.99 -12.94 -19.37
CA GLY A 66 -2.86 -14.20 -20.08
C GLY A 66 -2.70 -13.97 -21.57
#